data_AF-A0A2V8TLP4-F1
#
_entry.id   AF-A0A2V8TLP4-F1
#
_cell.length_a   1.000
_cell.length_b   1.000
_cell.length_c   1.000
_cell.angle_alpha   90.00
_cell.angle_beta   90.00
_cell.angle_gamma   90.00
#
_symmetry.space_group_name_H-M   'P 1'
#
loop_
_entity.id
_entity.type
_entity.pdbx_description
1 polymer ?
#
loop_
_entity_poly.entity_id
_entity_poly.type
_entity_poly.pdbx_seq_one_letter_code
_entity_poly.pdbx_strand_id
1 'polypeptide(L)'
;MKKLALLIVVLVVVWLGVNYVRTGQLSFMPTSLSAEEQHVRDLEGELKGVEDQMSQAGRTAGITGMDTTADVSALMVKKDKLQKELEEARKKLH
;
A
#
# COMPACT_ATOMS: atom_id res chain seq x y z
N MET A 1 7.64 35.56 18.10
CA MET A 1 8.44 34.33 18.31
C MET A 1 7.68 33.22 19.04
N LYS A 2 7.14 33.44 20.26
CA LYS A 2 6.46 32.38 21.03
C LYS A 2 5.23 31.75 20.34
N LYS A 3 4.40 32.57 19.67
CA LYS A 3 3.22 32.11 18.92
C LYS A 3 3.58 31.22 17.72
N LEU A 4 4.72 31.50 17.09
CA LEU A 4 5.20 30.74 15.92
C LEU A 4 5.75 29.38 16.34
N ALA A 5 6.50 29.34 17.45
CA ALA A 5 6.98 28.08 18.03
C ALA A 5 5.82 27.16 18.46
N LEU A 6 4.78 27.73 19.06
CA LEU A 6 3.58 26.98 19.47
C LEU A 6 2.85 26.39 18.27
N LEU A 7 2.78 27.12 17.16
CA LEU A 7 2.15 26.67 15.92
C LEU A 7 2.91 25.48 15.30
N ILE A 8 4.24 25.52 15.33
CA ILE A 8 5.08 24.41 14.85
C ILE A 8 4.88 23.17 15.71
N VAL A 9 4.85 23.31 17.04
CA VAL A 9 4.62 22.16 17.95
C VAL A 9 3.26 21.52 17.70
N VAL A 10 2.20 22.32 17.52
CA VAL A 10 0.86 21.79 17.22
C VAL A 10 0.84 21.05 15.87
N LEU A 11 1.49 21.60 14.84
CA LEU A 11 1.58 20.94 13.53
C LEU A 11 2.32 19.60 13.63
N VAL A 12 3.40 19.52 14.41
CA VAL A 12 4.15 18.28 14.64
C VAL A 12 3.27 17.26 15.37
N VAL A 13 2.52 17.67 16.40
CA VAL A 13 1.62 16.77 17.15
C VAL A 13 0.47 16.26 16.27
N VAL A 14 -0.14 17.12 15.46
CA VAL A 14 -1.20 16.72 14.52
C VAL A 14 -0.65 15.77 13.46
N TRP A 15 0.54 16.05 12.91
CA TRP A 15 1.18 15.19 11.92
C TRP A 15 1.51 13.80 12.50
N LEU A 16 2.07 13.76 13.72
CA LEU A 16 2.35 12.52 14.43
C LEU A 16 1.06 11.76 14.77
N GLY A 17 -0.01 12.44 15.17
CA GLY A 17 -1.31 11.83 15.48
C GLY A 17 -1.98 11.22 14.25
N VAL A 18 -2.01 11.94 13.13
CA VAL A 18 -2.57 11.43 11.86
C VAL A 18 -1.72 10.26 11.34
N ASN A 19 -0.40 10.35 11.43
CA ASN A 19 0.47 9.24 11.06
C ASN A 19 0.25 8.02 11.98
N TYR A 20 0.14 8.22 13.29
CA TYR A 20 -0.10 7.16 14.26
C TYR A 20 -1.43 6.42 14.01
N VAL A 21 -2.51 7.14 13.71
CA VAL A 21 -3.82 6.53 13.39
C VAL A 21 -3.77 5.77 12.06
N ARG A 22 -3.01 6.27 11.08
CA ARG A 22 -2.94 5.65 9.75
C ARG A 22 -2.00 4.44 9.69
N THR A 23 -0.95 4.44 10.50
CA THR A 23 0.14 3.45 10.43
C THR A 23 0.18 2.52 11.65
N GLY A 24 -0.56 2.83 12.72
CA GLY A 24 -0.60 2.03 13.96
C GLY A 24 0.72 2.02 14.75
N GLN A 25 1.74 2.76 14.30
CA GLN A 25 3.08 2.80 14.87
C GLN A 25 3.52 4.26 15.09
N LEU A 26 4.11 4.54 16.25
CA LEU A 26 4.78 5.81 16.53
C LEU A 26 6.04 5.87 15.65
N SER A 27 6.05 6.79 14.69
CA SER A 27 7.11 7.00 13.68
C SER A 27 8.54 7.25 14.24
N PHE A 28 8.75 7.22 15.55
CA PHE A 28 10.05 7.41 16.20
C PHE A 28 10.88 6.14 16.35
N MET A 29 10.29 4.96 16.19
CA MET A 29 11.05 3.71 16.15
C MET A 29 11.01 3.16 14.71
N PRO A 30 12.13 3.10 13.96
CA PRO A 30 12.17 2.30 12.75
C PRO A 30 12.01 0.84 13.20
N THR A 31 10.82 0.29 13.01
CA THR A 31 10.66 -1.16 12.97
C THR A 31 11.44 -1.60 11.74
N SER A 32 12.68 -2.05 11.95
CA SER A 32 13.37 -2.85 10.95
C SER A 32 12.53 -4.11 10.81
N LEU A 33 11.57 -4.07 9.87
CA LEU A 33 10.83 -5.25 9.48
C LEU A 33 11.85 -6.34 9.24
N SER A 34 11.62 -7.52 9.82
CA SER A 34 12.41 -8.68 9.46
C SER A 34 12.37 -8.85 7.93
N ALA A 35 13.41 -9.41 7.32
CA ALA A 35 13.46 -9.55 5.86
C ALA A 35 12.20 -10.22 5.29
N GLU A 36 11.60 -11.12 6.08
CA GLU A 36 10.35 -11.82 5.80
C GLU A 36 9.12 -10.90 5.91
N GLU A 37 9.06 -10.01 6.90
CA GLU A 37 7.96 -9.05 7.04
C GLU A 37 8.01 -7.97 5.95
N GLN A 38 9.23 -7.56 5.55
CA GLN A 38 9.42 -6.65 4.42
C GLN A 38 8.98 -7.31 3.12
N HIS A 39 9.30 -8.59 2.92
CA HIS A 39 8.86 -9.34 1.75
C HIS A 39 7.33 -9.46 1.65
N VAL A 40 6.64 -9.74 2.77
CA VAL A 40 5.16 -9.75 2.81
C VAL A 40 4.60 -8.37 2.47
N ARG A 41 5.18 -7.30 3.01
CA ARG A 41 4.74 -5.92 2.74
C ARG A 41 4.94 -5.54 1.28
N ASP A 42 6.03 -5.97 0.66
CA ASP A 42 6.31 -5.73 -0.76
C ASP A 42 5.29 -6.48 -1.63
N LEU A 43 4.98 -7.75 -1.31
CA LEU A 43 3.93 -8.54 -1.96
C LEU A 43 2.55 -7.89 -1.84
N GLU A 44 2.19 -7.35 -0.67
CA GLU A 44 0.95 -6.61 -0.46
C GLU A 44 0.90 -5.32 -1.30
N GLY A 45 2.02 -4.60 -1.38
CA GLY A 45 2.18 -3.41 -2.20
C GLY A 45 1.98 -3.71 -3.69
N GLU A 46 2.59 -4.78 -4.18
CA GLU A 46 2.42 -5.24 -5.56
C GLU A 46 0.98 -5.67 -5.85
N LEU A 47 0.32 -6.37 -4.92
CA LEU A 47 -1.07 -6.79 -5.07
C LEU A 47 -2.00 -5.58 -5.23
N LYS A 48 -1.81 -4.56 -4.38
CA LYS A 48 -2.55 -3.31 -4.46
C LYS A 48 -2.30 -2.58 -5.78
N GLY A 49 -1.05 -2.56 -6.24
CA GLY A 49 -0.71 -1.96 -7.53
C GLY A 49 -1.41 -2.64 -8.70
N VAL A 50 -1.58 -3.97 -8.67
CA VAL A 50 -2.34 -4.72 -9.68
C VAL A 50 -3.84 -4.38 -9.62
N GLU A 51 -4.42 -4.27 -8.43
CA GLU A 51 -5.83 -3.86 -8.28
C GLU A 51 -6.09 -2.43 -8.80
N ASP A 52 -5.17 -1.50 -8.52
CA ASP A 52 -5.24 -0.12 -9.02
C ASP A 52 -5.19 -0.09 -10.56
N GLN A 53 -4.34 -0.91 -11.18
CA GLN A 53 -4.23 -1.05 -12.64
C GLN A 53 -5.50 -1.65 -13.26
N MET A 54 -6.07 -2.70 -12.65
CA MET A 54 -7.35 -3.28 -13.11
C MET A 54 -8.49 -2.25 -13.01
N SER A 55 -8.53 -1.49 -11.93
CA SER A 55 -9.50 -0.41 -11.73
C SER A 55 -9.33 0.70 -12.78
N GLN A 56 -8.09 1.05 -13.11
CA GLN A 56 -7.79 2.04 -14.15
C GLN A 56 -8.15 1.54 -15.55
N ALA A 57 -7.88 0.28 -15.86
CA ALA A 57 -8.28 -0.35 -17.12
C ALA A 57 -9.81 -0.31 -17.29
N GLY A 58 -10.57 -0.69 -16.24
CA GLY A 58 -12.03 -0.60 -16.26
C GLY A 58 -12.57 0.83 -16.46
N ARG A 59 -11.97 1.82 -15.80
CA ARG A 59 -12.30 3.24 -16.04
C ARG A 59 -11.98 3.67 -17.47
N THR A 60 -10.85 3.24 -18.00
CA THR A 60 -10.40 3.58 -19.36
C THR A 60 -11.33 2.98 -20.39
N ALA A 61 -11.70 1.71 -20.25
CA ALA A 61 -12.70 1.05 -21.09
C ALA A 61 -14.05 1.79 -21.06
N GLY A 62 -14.50 2.18 -19.86
CA GLY A 62 -15.75 2.94 -19.70
C GLY A 62 -15.74 4.34 -20.32
N ILE A 63 -14.59 5.02 -20.32
CA ILE A 63 -14.45 6.39 -20.87
C ILE A 63 -14.19 6.38 -22.38
N THR A 64 -13.32 5.49 -22.84
CA THR A 64 -12.79 5.50 -24.21
C THR A 64 -13.46 4.48 -25.13
N GLY A 65 -14.21 3.52 -24.56
CA GLY A 65 -14.73 2.38 -25.31
C GLY A 65 -13.65 1.38 -25.75
N MET A 66 -12.40 1.55 -25.32
CA MET A 66 -11.31 0.64 -25.64
C MET A 66 -11.52 -0.72 -24.96
N ASP A 67 -11.28 -1.79 -25.70
CA ASP A 67 -11.31 -3.14 -25.13
C ASP A 67 -10.04 -3.37 -24.29
N THR A 68 -10.21 -3.38 -22.97
CA THR A 68 -9.13 -3.67 -22.01
C THR A 68 -9.24 -5.09 -21.43
N THR A 69 -10.05 -5.97 -22.03
CA THR A 69 -10.31 -7.32 -21.50
C THR A 69 -9.03 -8.15 -21.43
N ALA A 70 -8.18 -8.05 -22.46
CA ALA A 70 -6.88 -8.75 -22.48
C ALA A 70 -5.94 -8.26 -21.37
N ASP A 71 -5.86 -6.95 -21.16
CA ASP A 71 -5.03 -6.34 -20.12
C ASP A 71 -5.50 -6.75 -18.72
N VAL A 72 -6.81 -6.70 -18.47
CA VAL A 72 -7.43 -7.13 -17.21
C VAL A 72 -7.18 -8.63 -16.97
N SER A 73 -7.28 -9.47 -18.02
CA SER A 73 -7.05 -10.91 -17.90
C SER A 73 -5.59 -11.23 -17.53
N ALA A 74 -4.62 -10.52 -18.11
CA ALA A 74 -3.22 -10.66 -17.76
C ALA A 74 -2.95 -10.21 -16.30
N LEU A 75 -3.59 -9.12 -15.87
CA LEU A 75 -3.51 -8.63 -14.49
C LEU A 75 -4.15 -9.60 -13.48
N MET A 76 -5.24 -10.30 -13.84
CA MET A 76 -5.82 -11.35 -13.00
C MET A 76 -4.87 -12.51 -12.76
N VAL A 77 -4.19 -13.00 -13.81
CA VAL A 77 -3.19 -14.08 -13.66
C VAL A 77 -2.05 -13.62 -12.75
N LYS A 78 -1.62 -12.36 -12.89
CA LYS A 78 -0.59 -11.79 -12.01
C LYS A 78 -1.08 -11.67 -10.56
N LYS A 79 -2.32 -11.25 -10.35
CA LYS A 79 -2.96 -11.18 -9.02
C LYS A 79 -2.96 -12.55 -8.35
N ASP A 80 -3.40 -13.59 -9.05
CA ASP A 80 -3.47 -14.95 -8.49
C ASP A 80 -2.09 -15.48 -8.08
N LYS A 81 -1.05 -15.20 -8.87
CA LYS A 81 0.33 -15.56 -8.55
C LYS A 81 0.82 -14.85 -7.28
N LEU A 82 0.59 -13.54 -7.20
CA LEU A 82 0.96 -12.73 -6.03
C LEU A 82 0.20 -13.15 -4.76
N GLN A 83 -1.08 -13.51 -4.87
CA GLN A 83 -1.85 -14.02 -3.73
C GLN A 83 -1.27 -15.32 -3.18
N LYS A 84 -0.89 -16.26 -4.05
CA LYS A 84 -0.23 -17.51 -3.63
C LYS A 84 1.11 -17.24 -2.95
N GLU A 85 1.94 -16.39 -3.53
CA GLU A 85 3.24 -16.02 -2.97
C GLU A 85 3.08 -15.33 -1.60
N LEU A 86 2.07 -14.46 -1.45
CA LEU A 86 1.73 -13.80 -0.18
C LEU A 86 1.24 -14.80 0.87
N GLU A 87 0.37 -15.74 0.52
CA GLU A 87 -0.06 -16.80 1.44
C GLU A 87 1.11 -17.67 1.90
N GLU A 88 2.01 -18.03 0.99
CA GLU A 88 3.23 -18.78 1.32
C GLU A 88 4.17 -17.98 2.22
N ALA A 89 4.38 -16.69 1.93
CA ALA A 89 5.19 -15.82 2.75
C ALA A 89 4.60 -15.63 4.15
N ARG A 90 3.28 -15.45 4.27
CA ARG A 90 2.58 -15.39 5.56
C ARG A 90 2.67 -16.69 6.34
N LYS A 91 2.59 -17.85 5.67
CA LYS A 91 2.77 -19.16 6.32
C LYS A 91 4.19 -19.38 6.86
N LYS A 92 5.20 -18.79 6.23
CA LYS A 92 6.60 -18.85 6.70
C LYS A 92 6.88 -17.90 7.86
N LEU A 93 6.03 -16.88 8.03
CA LEU A 93 6.14 -15.88 9.09
C LEU A 93 5.47 -16.32 10.41
N HIS A 94 4.58 -17.32 10.33
CA HIS A 94 3.85 -17.96 11.43
C HIS A 94 4.52 -19.27 11.86
#